data_AF-A0A413YKX5-F1
#
_entry.id   AF-A0A413YKX5-F1
#
_cell.length_a   1.000
_cell.length_b   1.000
_cell.length_c   1.000
_cell.angle_alpha   90.00
_cell.angle_beta   90.00
_cell.angle_gamma   90.00
#
_symmetry.space_group_name_H-M   'P 1'
#
loop_
_entity.id
_entity.type
_entity.pdbx_description
1 polymer ?
#
loop_
_entity_poly.entity_id
_entity_poly.type
_entity_poly.pdbx_seq_one_letter_code
_entity_poly.pdbx_strand_id
1 'polypeptide(L)'
;MSNKLVKHQEPKEILTGNQKKILFWICFIILSIAFITVWINILLTSKAFNTQMEEMVLGEDYYMEDIVITGKRAEAASADTISRNYFFYYNNGKVNDYHKRMQVPGFVYSEYNVGDSIAAYTTDHVSYSYYKYGILPDTEYTNNELMKVAGVLLGIGIFLLALFGVLSKKMNYKK
;
A
#
# COMPACT_ATOMS: atom_id res chain seq x y z
N MET A 1 -35.62 -52.78 23.96
CA MET A 1 -35.60 -51.53 23.15
C MET A 1 -34.57 -51.70 22.04
N SER A 2 -34.96 -51.59 20.78
CA SER A 2 -34.04 -51.67 19.63
C SER A 2 -33.47 -50.28 19.35
N ASN A 3 -32.17 -50.08 19.60
CA ASN A 3 -31.46 -48.87 19.17
C ASN A 3 -31.26 -48.95 17.66
N LYS A 4 -32.18 -48.36 16.90
CA LYS A 4 -31.94 -48.05 15.49
C LYS A 4 -30.86 -46.96 15.44
N LEU A 5 -29.64 -47.38 15.14
CA LEU A 5 -28.56 -46.51 14.68
C LEU A 5 -29.06 -45.78 13.43
N VAL A 6 -29.42 -44.51 13.59
CA VAL A 6 -29.70 -43.59 12.49
C VAL A 6 -28.41 -43.51 11.66
N LYS A 7 -28.43 -44.06 10.44
CA LYS A 7 -27.31 -43.96 9.51
C LYS A 7 -27.12 -42.47 9.18
N HIS A 8 -26.00 -41.91 9.61
CA HIS A 8 -25.56 -40.60 9.17
C HIS A 8 -25.34 -40.69 7.66
N GLN A 9 -26.22 -40.05 6.89
CA GLN A 9 -26.09 -40.00 5.44
C GLN A 9 -25.04 -38.94 5.13
N GLU A 10 -23.88 -39.36 4.62
CA GLU A 10 -22.81 -38.42 4.26
C GLU A 10 -23.35 -37.42 3.23
N PRO A 11 -23.05 -36.11 3.37
CA PRO A 11 -23.50 -35.11 2.42
C PRO A 11 -22.98 -35.47 1.03
N LYS A 12 -23.89 -35.55 0.04
CA LYS A 12 -23.51 -35.78 -1.36
C LYS A 12 -22.53 -34.69 -1.79
N GLU A 13 -21.31 -35.07 -2.15
CA GLU A 13 -20.35 -34.13 -2.73
C GLU A 13 -20.91 -33.55 -4.03
N ILE A 14 -20.99 -32.22 -4.11
CA ILE A 14 -21.53 -31.47 -5.25
C ILE A 14 -20.58 -31.53 -6.46
N LEU A 15 -19.28 -31.75 -6.22
CA LEU A 15 -18.21 -31.78 -7.22
C LEU A 15 -17.36 -33.03 -7.06
N THR A 16 -17.08 -33.71 -8.18
CA THR A 16 -16.18 -34.88 -8.20
C THR A 16 -14.72 -34.48 -7.97
N GLY A 17 -13.88 -35.41 -7.49
CA GLY A 17 -12.46 -35.15 -7.22
C GLY A 17 -11.66 -34.62 -8.42
N ASN A 18 -11.99 -35.05 -9.64
CA ASN A 18 -11.37 -34.53 -10.86
C ASN A 18 -11.84 -33.12 -11.20
N GLN A 19 -13.13 -32.80 -11.01
CA GLN A 19 -13.64 -31.44 -11.21
C GLN A 19 -13.02 -30.45 -10.21
N LYS A 20 -12.84 -30.84 -8.95
CA LYS A 20 -12.15 -30.02 -7.93
C LYS A 20 -10.70 -29.71 -8.34
N LYS A 21 -9.97 -30.69 -8.89
CA LYS A 21 -8.60 -30.49 -9.40
C LYS A 21 -8.55 -29.54 -10.60
N ILE A 22 -9.45 -29.70 -11.56
CA ILE A 22 -9.50 -28.82 -12.74
C ILE A 22 -9.82 -27.37 -12.31
N LEU A 23 -10.83 -27.19 -11.46
CA LEU A 23 -11.20 -25.89 -10.92
C LEU A 23 -10.05 -25.23 -10.16
N PHE A 24 -9.32 -26.02 -9.36
CA PHE A 24 -8.13 -25.54 -8.64
C PHE A 24 -7.07 -24.97 -9.60
N TRP A 25 -6.72 -25.69 -10.66
CA TRP A 25 -5.71 -25.22 -11.62
C TRP A 25 -6.17 -24.00 -12.40
N ILE A 26 -7.44 -23.94 -12.81
CA ILE A 26 -8.01 -22.75 -13.47
C ILE A 26 -7.91 -21.54 -12.55
N CYS A 27 -8.33 -21.69 -11.28
CA CYS A 27 -8.25 -20.61 -10.30
C CYS A 27 -6.80 -20.17 -10.07
N PHE A 28 -5.87 -21.11 -9.94
CA PHE A 28 -4.45 -20.82 -9.75
C PHE A 28 -3.85 -20.05 -10.94
N ILE A 29 -4.18 -20.45 -12.17
CA ILE A 29 -3.71 -19.76 -13.39
C ILE A 29 -4.25 -18.33 -13.44
N ILE A 30 -5.56 -18.15 -13.22
CA ILE A 30 -6.19 -16.81 -13.24
C ILE A 30 -5.56 -15.89 -12.20
N LEU A 31 -5.39 -16.37 -10.96
CA LEU A 31 -4.74 -15.60 -9.90
C LEU A 31 -3.29 -15.26 -10.23
N SER A 32 -2.55 -16.21 -10.82
CA SER A 32 -1.15 -16.00 -11.21
C SER A 32 -1.03 -14.94 -12.32
N ILE A 33 -1.91 -14.97 -13.32
CA ILE A 33 -1.96 -13.94 -14.37
C ILE A 33 -2.27 -12.58 -13.76
N ALA A 34 -3.30 -12.49 -12.90
CA ALA A 34 -3.66 -11.24 -12.23
C ALA A 34 -2.50 -10.69 -11.39
N PHE A 35 -1.81 -11.55 -10.65
CA PHE A 35 -0.64 -11.18 -9.86
C PHE A 35 0.49 -10.61 -10.73
N ILE A 36 0.85 -11.30 -11.83
CA ILE A 36 1.90 -10.83 -12.75
C ILE A 36 1.52 -9.48 -13.35
N THR A 37 0.29 -9.32 -13.83
CA THR A 37 -0.20 -8.06 -14.42
C THR A 37 -0.09 -6.89 -13.44
N VAL A 38 -0.48 -7.10 -12.17
CA VAL A 38 -0.37 -6.07 -11.13
C VAL A 38 1.09 -5.67 -10.90
N TRP A 39 2.01 -6.63 -10.79
CA TRP A 39 3.42 -6.33 -10.57
C TRP A 39 4.11 -5.68 -11.77
N ILE A 40 3.76 -6.09 -13.00
CA ILE A 40 4.26 -5.41 -14.20
C ILE A 40 3.81 -3.95 -14.20
N ASN A 41 2.55 -3.67 -13.88
CA ASN A 41 2.04 -2.30 -13.85
C ASN A 41 2.78 -1.46 -12.79
N ILE A 42 2.93 -2.00 -11.57
CA ILE A 42 3.67 -1.34 -10.48
C ILE A 42 5.10 -1.01 -10.91
N LEU A 43 5.79 -1.95 -11.56
CA LEU A 43 7.17 -1.76 -12.02
C LEU A 43 7.26 -0.67 -13.08
N LEU A 44 6.35 -0.66 -14.06
CA LEU A 44 6.31 0.34 -15.13
C LEU A 44 6.03 1.74 -14.56
N THR A 45 5.00 1.87 -13.71
CA THR A 45 4.64 3.15 -13.09
C THR A 45 5.75 3.65 -12.16
N SER A 46 6.36 2.78 -11.36
CA SER A 46 7.48 3.17 -10.49
C SER A 46 8.70 3.62 -11.30
N LYS A 47 8.97 2.98 -12.44
CA LYS A 47 10.02 3.42 -13.37
C LYS A 47 9.69 4.79 -13.97
N ALA A 48 8.45 5.01 -14.40
CA ALA A 48 8.02 6.29 -14.95
C ALA A 48 8.20 7.43 -13.93
N PHE A 49 7.83 7.23 -12.68
CA PHE A 49 8.10 8.22 -11.61
C PHE A 49 9.57 8.47 -11.37
N ASN A 50 10.40 7.43 -11.35
CA ASN A 50 11.84 7.60 -11.19
C ASN A 50 12.44 8.40 -12.35
N THR A 51 12.06 8.08 -13.58
CA THR A 51 12.50 8.83 -14.77
C THR A 51 12.02 10.28 -14.70
N GLN A 52 10.75 10.52 -14.39
CA GLN A 52 10.22 11.88 -14.19
C GLN A 52 11.05 12.64 -13.16
N MET A 53 11.36 12.02 -12.01
CA MET A 53 12.15 12.63 -10.95
C MET A 53 13.61 12.93 -11.32
N GLU A 54 14.22 12.08 -12.16
CA GLU A 54 15.57 12.27 -12.70
C GLU A 54 15.61 13.39 -13.75
N GLU A 55 14.56 13.51 -14.56
CA GLU A 55 14.45 14.52 -15.61
C GLU A 55 14.07 15.90 -15.06
N MET A 56 13.43 15.97 -13.89
CA MET A 56 13.05 17.23 -13.25
C MET A 56 14.24 18.15 -12.97
N VAL A 57 14.19 19.37 -13.51
CA VAL A 57 15.20 20.42 -13.37
C VAL A 57 14.80 21.45 -12.30
N LEU A 58 15.73 21.77 -11.40
CA LEU A 58 15.53 22.78 -10.36
C LEU A 58 15.45 24.18 -11.00
N GLY A 59 14.39 24.92 -10.68
CA GLY A 59 14.10 26.25 -11.24
C GLY A 59 13.27 26.23 -12.52
N GLU A 60 13.00 25.05 -13.09
CA GLU A 60 12.13 24.88 -14.26
C GLU A 60 10.92 24.02 -13.90
N ASP A 61 11.14 22.77 -13.51
CA ASP A 61 10.06 21.81 -13.19
C ASP A 61 9.67 21.83 -11.72
N TYR A 62 10.61 22.14 -10.83
CA TYR A 62 10.38 22.28 -9.40
C TYR A 62 11.32 23.31 -8.78
N TYR A 63 10.94 23.78 -7.60
CA TYR A 63 11.68 24.77 -6.84
C TYR A 63 12.01 24.22 -5.45
N MET A 64 13.08 24.75 -4.87
CA MET A 64 13.44 24.54 -3.47
C MET A 64 13.42 25.91 -2.80
N GLU A 65 12.53 26.07 -1.83
CA GLU A 65 12.27 27.36 -1.20
C GLU A 65 12.31 27.22 0.32
N ASP A 66 12.86 28.25 0.98
CA ASP A 66 12.82 28.33 2.43
C ASP A 66 11.45 28.81 2.89
N ILE A 67 10.69 27.92 3.54
CA ILE A 67 9.37 28.22 4.09
C ILE A 67 9.41 28.34 5.60
N VAL A 68 8.68 29.33 6.12
CA VAL A 68 8.55 29.53 7.57
C VAL A 68 7.58 28.51 8.16
N ILE A 69 8.03 27.81 9.20
CA ILE A 69 7.21 26.89 9.98
C ILE A 69 6.25 27.72 10.84
N THR A 70 4.98 27.71 10.48
CA THR A 70 3.90 28.44 11.18
C THR A 70 3.21 27.59 12.25
N GLY A 71 3.43 26.28 12.25
CA GLY A 71 2.86 25.37 13.23
C GLY A 71 3.47 23.98 13.16
N LYS A 72 3.26 23.19 14.21
CA LYS A 72 3.79 21.82 14.35
C LYS A 72 2.72 20.90 14.91
N ARG A 73 2.62 19.68 14.39
CA ARG A 73 1.72 18.65 14.94
C ARG A 73 2.30 17.25 14.82
N ALA A 74 2.13 16.46 15.87
CA ALA A 74 2.34 15.03 15.85
C ALA A 74 0.99 14.31 15.91
N GLU A 75 0.70 13.47 14.91
CA GLU A 75 -0.51 12.66 14.82
C GLU A 75 -0.12 11.19 15.03
N ALA A 76 -0.94 10.42 15.75
CA ALA A 76 -0.71 8.97 15.84
C ALA A 76 -0.92 8.34 14.45
N ALA A 77 0.00 7.46 14.03
CA ALA A 77 -0.09 6.83 12.71
C ALA A 77 -1.27 5.85 12.61
N SER A 78 -1.69 5.26 13.73
CA SER A 78 -2.92 4.50 13.89
C SER A 78 -3.35 4.49 15.37
N ALA A 79 -4.57 4.03 15.66
CA ALA A 79 -5.12 3.99 17.02
C ALA A 79 -4.25 3.18 18.01
N ASP A 80 -3.50 2.19 17.52
CA ASP A 80 -2.76 1.24 18.34
C ASP A 80 -1.23 1.29 18.15
N THR A 81 -0.69 2.30 17.47
CA THR A 81 0.76 2.41 17.24
C THR A 81 1.41 3.55 18.02
N ILE A 82 2.61 3.27 18.54
CA ILE A 82 3.52 4.28 19.12
C ILE A 82 4.09 5.20 18.01
N SER A 83 4.03 4.74 16.76
CA SER A 83 4.46 5.51 15.60
C SER A 83 3.63 6.78 15.44
N ARG A 84 4.33 7.89 15.20
CA ARG A 84 3.73 9.20 15.00
C ARG A 84 4.13 9.76 13.65
N ASN A 85 3.17 10.35 12.96
CA ASN A 85 3.40 11.20 11.81
C ASN A 85 3.62 12.63 12.30
N TYR A 86 4.71 13.24 11.87
CA TYR A 86 5.07 14.59 12.26
C TYR A 86 4.86 15.54 11.09
N PHE A 87 4.19 16.65 11.35
CA PHE A 87 3.82 17.64 10.34
C PHE A 87 4.27 19.04 10.74
N PHE A 88 4.79 19.77 9.76
CA PHE A 88 4.97 21.22 9.81
C PHE A 88 3.88 21.90 9.00
N TYR A 89 3.34 22.99 9.53
CA TYR A 89 2.40 23.86 8.83
C TYR A 89 3.12 25.08 8.29
N TYR A 90 2.72 25.54 7.11
CA TYR A 90 3.22 26.76 6.47
C TYR A 90 2.05 27.64 6.05
N ASN A 91 2.31 28.89 5.67
CA ASN A 91 1.28 29.85 5.20
C ASN A 91 0.07 29.97 6.17
N ASN A 92 0.35 29.93 7.47
CA ASN A 92 -0.63 29.96 8.57
C ASN A 92 -1.70 28.86 8.44
N GLY A 93 -1.32 27.69 7.93
CA GLY A 93 -2.19 26.52 7.80
C GLY A 93 -2.74 26.07 9.15
N LYS A 94 -4.04 25.73 9.18
CA LYS A 94 -4.71 25.18 10.36
C LYS A 94 -4.67 23.66 10.36
N VAL A 95 -5.06 23.09 11.50
CA VAL A 95 -5.16 21.63 11.72
C VAL A 95 -5.83 20.87 10.56
N ASN A 96 -6.87 21.44 9.95
CA ASN A 96 -7.64 20.79 8.87
C ASN A 96 -7.21 21.19 7.45
N ASP A 97 -6.17 22.03 7.32
CA ASP A 97 -5.66 22.47 6.02
C ASP A 97 -4.58 21.49 5.54
N TYR A 98 -5.02 20.35 5.01
CA TYR A 98 -4.14 19.25 4.57
C TYR A 98 -3.16 19.64 3.46
N HIS A 99 -3.47 20.66 2.67
CA HIS A 99 -2.60 21.20 1.61
C HIS A 99 -1.61 22.27 2.10
N LYS A 100 -1.67 22.63 3.39
CA LYS A 100 -0.78 23.61 4.03
C LYS A 100 0.10 22.98 5.10
N ARG A 101 0.35 21.68 4.96
CA ARG A 101 1.21 20.92 5.87
C ARG A 101 2.09 19.98 5.08
N MET A 102 3.29 19.75 5.57
CA MET A 102 4.22 18.76 5.03
C MET A 102 4.61 17.76 6.11
N GLN A 103 4.73 16.50 5.74
CA GLN A 103 5.24 15.47 6.63
C GLN A 103 6.77 15.57 6.71
N VAL A 104 7.30 15.43 7.91
CA VAL A 104 8.74 15.47 8.19
C VAL A 104 9.15 14.27 9.05
N PRO A 105 10.43 13.85 9.01
CA PRO A 105 10.96 12.91 9.98
C PRO A 105 10.86 13.42 11.42
N GLY A 106 10.76 12.51 12.39
CA GLY A 106 10.72 12.87 13.81
C GLY A 106 11.97 13.62 14.30
N PHE A 107 13.15 13.34 13.72
CA PHE A 107 14.38 14.06 14.06
C PHE A 107 14.34 15.51 13.58
N VAL A 108 13.94 15.75 12.32
CA VAL A 108 13.71 17.11 11.76
C VAL A 108 12.65 17.83 12.57
N TYR A 109 11.56 17.14 12.92
CA TYR A 109 10.52 17.71 13.76
C TYR A 109 11.05 18.19 15.11
N SER A 110 12.04 17.51 15.69
CA SER A 110 12.59 17.85 17.00
C SER A 110 13.61 18.99 16.93
N GLU A 111 14.27 19.17 15.79
CA GLU A 111 15.33 20.15 15.57
C GLU A 111 14.79 21.57 15.32
N TYR A 112 13.70 21.69 14.55
CA TYR A 112 13.14 22.98 14.14
C TYR A 112 12.02 23.47 15.05
N ASN A 113 11.90 24.78 15.23
CA ASN A 113 10.85 25.46 15.99
C ASN A 113 9.87 26.22 15.08
N VAL A 114 8.73 26.61 15.64
CA VAL A 114 7.81 27.54 14.97
C VAL A 114 8.50 28.89 14.83
N GLY A 115 8.50 29.45 13.63
CA GLY A 115 9.23 30.66 13.25
C GLY A 115 10.52 30.39 12.50
N ASP A 116 11.06 29.16 12.56
CA ASP A 116 12.24 28.79 11.78
C ASP A 116 11.86 28.57 10.30
N SER A 117 12.83 28.81 9.42
CA SER A 117 12.72 28.50 7.99
C SER A 117 13.34 27.15 7.68
N ILE A 118 12.74 26.41 6.75
CA ILE A 118 13.23 25.12 6.27
C ILE A 118 13.08 25.04 4.75
N ALA A 119 14.10 24.52 4.07
CA ALA A 119 14.05 24.25 2.65
C ALA A 119 13.01 23.15 2.37
N ALA A 120 12.08 23.44 1.45
CA ALA A 120 11.06 22.52 1.01
C ALA A 120 10.92 22.53 -0.52
N TYR A 121 10.49 21.41 -1.07
CA TYR A 121 10.26 21.22 -2.49
C TYR A 121 8.84 21.64 -2.86
N THR A 122 8.68 22.30 -4.00
CA THR A 122 7.39 22.69 -4.57
C THR A 122 7.42 22.69 -6.09
N THR A 123 6.26 22.56 -6.73
CA THR A 123 6.08 22.73 -8.18
C THR A 123 5.16 23.91 -8.51
N ASP A 124 4.38 24.39 -7.54
CA ASP A 124 3.32 25.39 -7.71
C ASP A 124 3.44 26.60 -6.79
N HIS A 125 4.45 26.63 -5.91
CA HIS A 125 4.68 27.64 -4.86
C HIS A 125 3.52 27.77 -3.84
N VAL A 126 2.57 26.84 -3.85
CA VAL A 126 1.40 26.82 -2.98
C VAL A 126 1.50 25.65 -2.00
N SER A 127 1.92 24.49 -2.51
CA SER A 127 2.05 23.23 -1.79
C SER A 127 3.52 22.86 -1.67
N TYR A 128 3.92 22.42 -0.47
CA TYR A 128 5.31 22.15 -0.17
C TYR A 128 5.47 20.76 0.44
N SER A 129 6.59 20.12 0.13
CA SER A 129 6.98 18.82 0.68
C SER A 129 8.42 18.86 1.15
N TYR A 130 8.69 18.18 2.27
CA TYR A 130 10.07 18.00 2.74
C TYR A 130 10.88 17.08 1.83
N TYR A 131 10.23 16.10 1.19
CA TYR A 131 10.88 15.19 0.26
C TYR A 131 10.56 15.56 -1.19
N LYS A 132 11.56 15.50 -2.07
CA LYS A 132 11.38 15.78 -3.51
C LYS A 132 10.27 14.92 -4.12
N TYR A 133 10.19 13.63 -3.77
CA TYR A 133 9.12 12.75 -4.30
C TYR A 133 7.72 13.13 -3.83
N GLY A 134 7.57 13.92 -2.75
CA GLY A 134 6.28 14.39 -2.27
C GLY A 134 5.70 15.55 -3.08
N ILE A 135 6.38 15.98 -4.16
CA ILE A 135 5.82 16.90 -5.16
C ILE A 135 5.33 16.17 -6.42
N LEU A 136 5.46 14.83 -6.44
CA LEU A 136 4.91 14.01 -7.52
C LEU A 136 3.37 14.05 -7.49
N PRO A 137 2.71 13.75 -8.62
CA PRO A 137 1.25 13.68 -8.68
C PRO A 137 0.68 12.69 -7.65
N ASP A 138 0.04 13.23 -6.61
CA ASP A 138 -0.46 12.47 -5.46
C ASP A 138 -1.37 11.30 -5.86
N THR A 139 -2.24 11.51 -6.85
CA THR A 139 -3.23 10.51 -7.27
C THR A 139 -2.56 9.28 -7.88
N GLU A 140 -1.62 9.48 -8.80
CA GLU A 140 -0.96 8.39 -9.51
C GLU A 140 0.02 7.64 -8.58
N TYR A 141 0.78 8.38 -7.76
CA TYR A 141 1.69 7.79 -6.79
C TYR A 141 0.92 6.98 -5.74
N THR A 142 -0.16 7.53 -5.17
CA THR A 142 -1.01 6.83 -4.19
C THR A 142 -1.63 5.58 -4.80
N ASN A 143 -2.13 5.66 -6.04
CA ASN A 143 -2.69 4.50 -6.72
C ASN A 143 -1.65 3.39 -6.91
N ASN A 144 -0.41 3.74 -7.27
CA ASN A 144 0.69 2.79 -7.37
C ASN A 144 1.02 2.13 -6.02
N GLU A 145 1.05 2.89 -4.92
CA GLU A 145 1.24 2.34 -3.57
C GLU A 145 0.08 1.41 -3.15
N LEU A 146 -1.17 1.78 -3.46
CA LEU A 146 -2.34 0.91 -3.23
C LEU A 146 -2.26 -0.38 -4.05
N MET A 147 -1.78 -0.31 -5.29
CA MET A 147 -1.57 -1.49 -6.12
C MET A 147 -0.53 -2.44 -5.52
N LYS A 148 0.52 -1.94 -4.85
CA LYS A 148 1.47 -2.80 -4.12
C LYS A 148 0.77 -3.61 -3.03
N VAL A 149 -0.12 -2.98 -2.27
CA VAL A 149 -0.93 -3.67 -1.25
C VAL A 149 -1.80 -4.76 -1.90
N ALA A 150 -2.48 -4.43 -3.00
CA ALA A 150 -3.28 -5.40 -3.75
C ALA A 150 -2.43 -6.58 -4.26
N GLY A 151 -1.22 -6.30 -4.79
CA GLY A 151 -0.27 -7.31 -5.23
C GLY A 151 0.18 -8.25 -4.11
N VAL A 152 0.44 -7.71 -2.91
CA VAL A 152 0.76 -8.52 -1.72
C VAL A 152 -0.42 -9.42 -1.33
N LEU A 153 -1.64 -8.89 -1.30
CA LEU A 153 -2.84 -9.67 -0.98
C LEU A 153 -3.09 -10.81 -1.99
N LEU A 154 -2.89 -10.55 -3.29
CA LEU A 154 -2.94 -11.59 -4.32
C LEU A 154 -1.88 -12.67 -4.09
N GLY A 155 -0.65 -12.27 -3.73
CA GLY A 155 0.43 -13.20 -3.40
C GLY A 155 0.08 -14.11 -2.21
N ILE A 156 -0.48 -13.53 -1.15
CA ILE A 156 -0.99 -14.29 0.01
C ILE A 156 -2.09 -15.27 -0.42
N GLY A 157 -3.03 -14.82 -1.25
CA GLY A 157 -4.11 -15.67 -1.78
C GLY A 157 -3.59 -16.88 -2.57
N ILE A 158 -2.63 -16.64 -3.48
CA ILE A 158 -1.96 -17.70 -4.27
C ILE A 158 -1.25 -18.68 -3.34
N PHE A 159 -0.51 -18.17 -2.35
CA PHE A 159 0.23 -19.00 -1.39
C PHE A 159 -0.72 -19.89 -0.57
N LEU A 160 -1.81 -19.33 -0.04
CA LEU A 160 -2.82 -20.08 0.70
C LEU A 160 -3.50 -21.14 -0.17
N LEU A 161 -3.81 -20.81 -1.43
CA LEU A 161 -4.38 -21.76 -2.38
C LEU A 161 -3.42 -22.94 -2.63
N ALA A 162 -2.14 -22.65 -2.87
CA ALA A 162 -1.11 -23.68 -3.05
C ALA A 162 -0.96 -24.57 -1.79
N LEU A 163 -0.93 -23.97 -0.61
CA LEU A 163 -0.85 -24.69 0.67
C LEU A 163 -2.04 -25.63 0.86
N PHE A 164 -3.26 -25.16 0.58
CA PHE A 164 -4.47 -25.99 0.62
C PHE A 164 -4.40 -27.15 -0.37
N GLY A 165 -3.90 -26.92 -1.58
CA GLY A 165 -3.65 -27.98 -2.57
C GLY A 165 -2.71 -29.07 -2.06
N VAL A 166 -1.64 -28.70 -1.37
CA VAL A 166 -0.68 -29.66 -0.78
C VAL A 166 -1.29 -30.42 0.41
N LEU A 167 -1.98 -29.73 1.32
CA LEU A 167 -2.59 -30.32 2.51
C LEU A 167 -3.73 -31.28 2.16
N SER A 168 -4.59 -30.92 1.21
CA SER A 168 -5.68 -31.77 0.73
C SER A 168 -5.18 -33.07 0.06
N LYS A 169 -4.01 -33.03 -0.59
CA LYS A 169 -3.33 -34.23 -1.11
C LYS A 169 -2.84 -35.13 0.04
N LYS A 170 -2.23 -34.57 1.09
CA LYS A 170 -1.75 -35.33 2.27
C LYS A 170 -2.89 -36.02 3.03
N MET A 171 -4.06 -35.39 3.13
CA MET A 171 -5.21 -35.98 3.83
C MET A 171 -5.83 -37.17 3.09
N ASN A 172 -5.80 -37.20 1.76
CA ASN A 172 -6.32 -38.32 0.96
C ASN A 172 -5.43 -39.58 1.01
N TYR A 173 -4.16 -39.48 1.42
CA TYR A 173 -3.29 -40.66 1.61
C TYR A 173 -3.51 -41.39 2.95
N LYS A 174 -4.29 -40.81 3.87
CA LYS A 174 -4.58 -41.37 5.21
C LYS A 174 -5.96 -42.03 5.33
N LYS A 175 -6.69 -42.19 4.23
CA LYS A 175 -8.00 -42.85 4.17
C LYS A 175 -7.86 -44.16 3.40
#